data_AF-A0A9D6U1B9-F1
#
_entry.id   AF-A0A9D6U1B9-F1
#
_cell.length_a   1.000
_cell.length_b   1.000
_cell.length_c   1.000
_cell.angle_alpha   90.00
_cell.angle_beta   90.00
_cell.angle_gamma   90.00
#
_symmetry.space_group_name_H-M   'P 1'
#
loop_
_entity.id
_entity.type
_entity.pdbx_description
1 polymer ?
#
loop_
_entity_poly.entity_id
_entity_poly.type
_entity_poly.pdbx_seq_one_letter_code
_entity_poly.pdbx_strand_id
1 'polypeptide(L)'
;MLGLNLLVRAGRSLLAGPVADAGWLPTKYYRHLVLEALEENDFPGALNYLKWTDDPVLAQLLILRLRLLAREHDWQRETLQSLLDNGLPEARREKCRALLEKQEKALELLGEYENRARKFCGGRG
;
A
#
# COMPACT_ATOMS: atom_id res chain seq x y z
N MET A 1 -12.33 -11.73 0.37
CA MET A 1 -12.93 -10.41 0.63
C MET A 1 -12.28 -9.35 -0.28
N LEU A 2 -12.34 -9.50 -1.61
CA LEU A 2 -11.65 -8.62 -2.59
C LEU A 2 -12.62 -7.77 -3.43
N GLY A 3 -13.94 -7.95 -3.26
CA GLY A 3 -14.97 -7.29 -4.09
C GLY A 3 -15.64 -6.06 -3.48
N LEU A 4 -15.60 -5.88 -2.15
CA LEU A 4 -16.30 -4.76 -1.50
C LEU A 4 -15.50 -3.45 -1.52
N ASN A 5 -14.17 -3.49 -1.41
CA ASN A 5 -13.35 -2.26 -1.43
C ASN A 5 -13.35 -1.56 -2.80
N LEU A 6 -13.62 -2.29 -3.89
CA LEU A 6 -13.73 -1.72 -5.25
C LEU A 6 -15.05 -0.96 -5.48
N LEU A 7 -16.15 -1.37 -4.83
CA LEU A 7 -17.45 -0.70 -4.93
C LEU A 7 -17.48 0.60 -4.11
N VAL A 8 -16.85 0.62 -2.94
CA VAL A 8 -16.68 1.84 -2.14
C VAL A 8 -15.81 2.86 -2.87
N ARG A 9 -14.76 2.40 -3.56
CA ARG A 9 -13.85 3.22 -4.39
C ARG A 9 -14.56 3.93 -5.55
N ALA A 10 -15.56 3.31 -6.18
CA ALA A 10 -16.34 3.94 -7.25
C ALA A 10 -17.31 5.01 -6.71
N GLY A 11 -17.93 4.77 -5.55
CA GLY A 11 -18.90 5.68 -4.95
C GLY A 11 -18.30 7.01 -4.45
N ARG A 12 -17.04 7.01 -3.99
CA ARG A 12 -16.42 8.21 -3.38
C ARG A 12 -15.73 9.15 -4.38
N SER A 13 -15.22 8.64 -5.51
CA SER A 13 -14.59 9.50 -6.53
C SER A 13 -15.56 10.51 -7.16
N LEU A 14 -16.86 10.21 -7.14
CA LEU A 14 -17.92 11.04 -7.71
C LEU A 14 -18.31 12.26 -6.86
N LEU A 15 -17.99 12.29 -5.56
CA LEU A 15 -18.49 13.33 -4.65
C LEU A 15 -17.42 14.31 -4.14
N ALA A 16 -16.12 14.01 -4.25
CA ALA A 16 -15.03 14.90 -3.82
C ALA A 16 -13.85 15.01 -4.83
N GLY A 17 -13.92 14.29 -5.95
CA GLY A 17 -12.83 14.18 -6.93
C GLY A 17 -12.34 15.50 -7.57
N PRO A 18 -13.21 16.42 -8.02
CA PRO A 18 -12.75 17.53 -8.86
C PRO A 18 -11.93 18.60 -8.12
N VAL A 19 -12.14 18.77 -6.81
CA VAL A 19 -11.52 19.85 -6.02
C VAL A 19 -10.29 19.35 -5.25
N ALA A 20 -10.29 18.09 -4.81
CA ALA A 20 -9.13 17.49 -4.15
C ALA A 20 -7.93 17.35 -5.10
N ASP A 21 -8.18 16.99 -6.36
CA ASP A 21 -7.13 16.84 -7.38
C ASP A 21 -6.50 18.16 -7.83
N ALA A 22 -7.16 19.30 -7.60
CA ALA A 22 -6.66 20.64 -7.96
C ALA A 22 -5.70 21.26 -6.92
N GLY A 23 -5.52 20.65 -5.74
CA GLY A 23 -4.63 21.20 -4.70
C GLY A 23 -5.20 22.39 -3.93
N TRP A 24 -6.49 22.72 -4.08
CA TRP A 24 -7.09 23.97 -3.57
C TRP A 24 -7.60 23.92 -2.13
N LEU A 25 -7.52 22.75 -1.49
CA LEU A 25 -8.07 22.55 -0.14
C LEU A 25 -7.02 22.86 0.95
N PRO A 26 -7.44 23.23 2.17
CA PRO A 26 -6.51 23.46 3.26
C PRO A 26 -5.65 22.23 3.54
N THR A 27 -4.38 22.42 3.92
CA THR A 27 -3.43 21.32 4.21
C THR A 27 -3.98 20.31 5.23
N LYS A 28 -4.79 20.76 6.20
CA LYS A 28 -5.46 19.89 7.18
C LYS A 28 -6.43 18.89 6.52
N TYR A 29 -7.05 19.26 5.41
CA TYR A 29 -7.94 18.38 4.65
C TYR A 29 -7.16 17.26 3.97
N TYR A 30 -6.04 17.59 3.31
CA TYR A 30 -5.16 16.56 2.71
C TYR A 30 -4.56 15.62 3.76
N ARG A 31 -4.24 16.12 4.95
CA ARG A 31 -3.85 15.26 6.08
C ARG A 31 -4.94 14.26 6.45
N HIS A 32 -6.20 14.68 6.51
CA HIS A 32 -7.31 13.75 6.75
C HIS A 32 -7.39 12.68 5.65
N LEU A 33 -7.30 13.08 4.38
CA LEU A 33 -7.34 12.14 3.25
C LEU A 33 -6.19 11.12 3.27
N VAL A 34 -4.97 11.53 3.65
CA VAL A 34 -3.84 10.60 3.81
C VAL A 34 -4.13 9.60 4.92
N LEU A 35 -4.64 10.05 6.07
CA LEU A 35 -4.95 9.16 7.20
C LEU A 35 -6.08 8.19 6.87
N GLU A 36 -7.13 8.67 6.21
CA GLU A 36 -8.25 7.85 5.74
C GLU A 36 -7.79 6.79 4.74
N ALA A 37 -6.97 7.17 3.76
CA ALA A 37 -6.39 6.22 2.82
C ALA A 37 -5.49 5.18 3.52
N LEU A 38 -4.73 5.59 4.55
CA LEU A 38 -3.93 4.66 5.36
C LEU A 38 -4.78 3.68 6.16
N GLU A 39 -5.94 4.11 6.67
CA GLU A 39 -6.89 3.23 7.37
C GLU A 39 -7.49 2.18 6.44
N GLU A 40 -7.80 2.57 5.20
CA GLU A 40 -8.33 1.68 4.16
C GLU A 40 -7.24 0.82 3.48
N ASN A 41 -5.96 0.96 3.86
CA ASN A 41 -4.79 0.38 3.19
C ASN A 41 -4.67 0.78 1.70
N ASP A 42 -5.20 1.94 1.32
CA ASP A 42 -5.01 2.55 0.00
C ASP A 42 -3.68 3.33 -0.05
N PHE A 43 -2.57 2.60 -0.15
CA PHE A 43 -1.24 3.21 -0.26
C PHE A 43 -1.07 4.13 -1.50
N PRO A 44 -1.61 3.79 -2.69
CA PRO A 44 -1.62 4.71 -3.83
C PRO A 44 -2.36 6.02 -3.54
N GLY A 45 -3.55 5.96 -2.91
CA GLY A 45 -4.30 7.12 -2.49
C GLY A 45 -3.55 7.96 -1.46
N ALA A 46 -3.00 7.32 -0.43
CA ALA A 46 -2.18 7.99 0.58
C ALA A 46 -1.00 8.73 -0.05
N LEU A 47 -0.26 8.10 -0.98
CA LEU A 47 0.82 8.73 -1.73
C LEU A 47 0.34 9.90 -2.61
N ASN A 48 -0.84 9.80 -3.22
CA ASN A 48 -1.39 10.86 -4.07
C ASN A 48 -1.70 12.12 -3.27
N TYR A 49 -2.25 11.98 -2.06
CA TYR A 49 -2.57 13.10 -1.19
C TYR A 49 -1.37 13.63 -0.41
N LEU A 50 -0.39 12.76 -0.10
CA LEU A 50 0.81 13.13 0.67
C LEU A 50 1.60 14.28 0.04
N LYS A 51 1.61 14.38 -1.30
CA LYS A 51 2.30 15.47 -2.02
C LYS A 51 1.73 16.87 -1.73
N TRP A 52 0.50 16.93 -1.23
CA TRP A 52 -0.21 18.16 -0.85
C TRP A 52 -0.16 18.41 0.66
N THR A 53 0.55 17.57 1.42
CA THR A 53 0.78 17.77 2.84
C THR A 53 2.26 18.07 3.08
N ASP A 54 2.54 19.16 3.79
CA ASP A 54 3.90 19.46 4.25
C ASP A 54 4.30 18.69 5.52
N ASP A 55 3.63 17.58 5.83
CA ASP A 55 3.74 16.87 7.10
C ASP A 55 4.68 15.65 7.02
N PRO A 56 5.92 15.73 7.57
CA PRO A 56 6.87 14.62 7.52
C PRO A 56 6.42 13.41 8.36
N VAL A 57 5.54 13.60 9.35
CA VAL A 57 5.05 12.51 10.20
C VAL A 57 4.15 11.58 9.41
N LEU A 58 3.33 12.12 8.49
CA LEU A 58 2.48 11.30 7.62
C LEU A 58 3.31 10.43 6.67
N ALA A 59 4.40 10.97 6.13
CA ALA A 59 5.31 10.22 5.27
C ALA A 59 5.99 9.08 6.05
N GLN A 60 6.44 9.36 7.29
CA GLN A 60 7.02 8.33 8.17
C GLN A 60 6.01 7.27 8.57
N LEU A 61 4.76 7.65 8.87
CA LEU A 61 3.69 6.71 9.18
C LEU A 61 3.37 5.78 8.01
N LEU A 62 3.30 6.33 6.79
CA LEU A 62 3.13 5.54 5.57
C LEU A 62 4.29 4.55 5.37
N ILE A 63 5.54 5.00 5.52
CA ILE A 63 6.72 4.12 5.43
C ILE A 63 6.65 3.00 6.46
N LEU A 64 6.30 3.32 7.71
CA LEU A 64 6.17 2.32 8.77
C LEU A 64 5.11 1.27 8.42
N ARG A 65 3.94 1.69 7.96
CA ARG A 65 2.86 0.78 7.54
C ARG A 65 3.28 -0.12 6.40
N LEU A 66 3.93 0.42 5.38
CA LEU A 66 4.45 -0.34 4.24
C LEU A 66 5.46 -1.40 4.69
N ARG A 67 6.38 -1.06 5.60
CA ARG A 67 7.37 -2.00 6.13
C ARG A 67 6.76 -3.11 6.98
N LEU A 68 5.78 -2.79 7.81
CA LEU A 68 5.06 -3.79 8.60
C LEU A 68 4.35 -4.79 7.69
N LEU A 69 3.69 -4.30 6.65
CA LEU A 69 3.01 -5.14 5.67
C LEU A 69 4.01 -5.97 4.84
N ALA A 70 5.13 -5.36 4.39
CA ALA A 70 6.19 -6.08 3.70
C ALA A 70 6.78 -7.20 4.56
N ARG A 71 6.97 -6.95 5.86
CA ARG A 71 7.45 -7.97 6.81
C ARG A 71 6.48 -9.16 6.93
N GLU A 72 5.18 -8.89 6.90
CA GLU A 72 4.16 -9.94 6.88
C GLU A 72 4.23 -10.77 5.59
N HIS A 73 4.33 -10.10 4.43
CA HIS A 73 4.50 -10.78 3.14
C HIS A 73 5.79 -11.61 3.05
N ASP A 74 6.90 -11.10 3.59
CA ASP A 74 8.17 -11.85 3.68
C ASP A 74 8.00 -13.12 4.50
N TRP A 75 7.35 -13.04 5.66
CA TRP A 75 7.10 -14.22 6.49
C TRP A 75 6.19 -15.24 5.80
N GLN A 76 5.16 -14.77 5.08
CA GLN A 76 4.30 -15.63 4.27
C GLN A 76 5.08 -16.30 3.13
N ARG A 77 5.98 -15.57 2.46
CA ARG A 77 6.86 -16.10 1.42
C ARG A 77 7.79 -17.19 1.97
N GLU A 78 8.46 -16.94 3.10
CA GLU A 78 9.33 -17.92 3.76
C GLU A 78 8.57 -19.19 4.13
N THR A 79 7.34 -19.04 4.63
CA THR A 79 6.45 -20.17 4.96
C THR A 79 6.09 -20.98 3.72
N LEU A 80 5.70 -20.31 2.63
CA LEU A 80 5.37 -20.97 1.37
C LEU A 80 6.57 -21.70 0.75
N GLN A 81 7.76 -21.09 0.83
CA GLN A 81 9.00 -21.69 0.36
C GLN A 81 9.34 -22.95 1.17
N SER A 82 9.29 -22.86 2.50
CA SER A 82 9.50 -24.01 3.38
C SER A 82 8.52 -25.15 3.09
N LEU A 83 7.25 -24.84 2.81
CA LEU A 83 6.27 -25.87 2.42
C LEU A 83 6.61 -26.54 1.08
N LEU A 84 7.11 -25.79 0.10
CA LEU A 84 7.56 -26.35 -1.18
C LEU A 84 8.78 -27.27 -0.99
N ASP A 85 9.73 -26.86 -0.16
CA ASP A 85 10.97 -27.60 0.09
C ASP A 85 10.72 -28.91 0.86
N ASN A 86 9.72 -28.93 1.75
CA ASN A 86 9.32 -30.12 2.53
C ASN A 86 8.48 -31.14 1.76
N GLY A 87 8.38 -31.01 0.42
CA GLY A 87 7.84 -32.07 -0.43
C GLY A 87 6.31 -32.17 -0.44
N LEU A 88 5.61 -31.03 -0.57
CA LEU A 88 4.16 -31.00 -0.77
C LEU A 88 3.67 -31.93 -1.91
N PRO A 89 2.43 -32.45 -1.85
CA PRO A 89 1.80 -33.14 -2.98
C PRO A 89 1.73 -32.24 -4.22
N GLU A 90 1.89 -32.80 -5.42
CA GLU A 90 1.95 -32.03 -6.68
C GLU A 90 0.77 -31.08 -6.89
N ALA A 91 -0.45 -31.52 -6.58
CA ALA A 91 -1.66 -30.68 -6.67
C ALA A 91 -1.64 -29.44 -5.76
N ARG A 92 -0.81 -29.44 -4.70
CA ARG A 92 -0.60 -28.29 -3.80
C ARG A 92 0.66 -27.49 -4.15
N ARG A 93 1.63 -28.08 -4.84
CA ARG A 93 2.85 -27.38 -5.29
C ARG A 93 2.53 -26.25 -6.26
N GLU A 94 1.67 -26.51 -7.26
CA GLU A 94 1.29 -25.50 -8.23
C GLU A 94 0.59 -24.31 -7.56
N LYS A 95 -0.34 -24.58 -6.63
CA LYS A 95 -1.01 -23.54 -5.84
C LYS A 95 -0.04 -22.75 -4.97
N CYS A 96 0.93 -23.41 -4.33
CA CYS A 96 1.92 -22.73 -3.51
C CYS A 96 2.85 -21.86 -4.36
N ARG A 97 3.28 -22.31 -5.55
CA ARG A 97 4.06 -21.51 -6.50
C ARG A 97 3.28 -20.26 -6.96
N ALA A 98 2.01 -20.42 -7.32
CA ALA A 98 1.17 -19.30 -7.71
C ALA A 98 0.94 -18.29 -6.57
N LEU A 99 0.86 -18.77 -5.31
CA LEU A 99 0.83 -17.88 -4.15
C LEU A 99 2.15 -17.17 -3.94
N LEU A 100 3.28 -17.88 -4.05
CA LEU A 100 4.62 -17.32 -3.88
C LEU A 100 4.90 -16.21 -4.90
N GLU A 101 4.53 -16.41 -6.17
CA GLU A 101 4.64 -15.37 -7.20
C GLU A 101 3.81 -14.12 -6.86
N LYS A 102 2.61 -14.28 -6.27
CA LYS A 102 1.80 -13.16 -5.80
C LYS A 102 2.45 -12.43 -4.62
N GLN A 103 3.10 -13.16 -3.71
CA GLN A 103 3.83 -12.55 -2.59
C GLN A 103 5.02 -11.72 -3.09
N GLU A 104 5.79 -12.25 -4.06
CA GLU A 104 6.91 -11.52 -4.67
C GLU A 104 6.45 -10.23 -5.34
N LYS A 105 5.38 -10.29 -6.15
CA LYS A 105 4.78 -9.10 -6.77
C LYS A 105 4.28 -8.09 -5.74
N ALA A 106 3.69 -8.55 -4.64
CA ALA A 106 3.25 -7.68 -3.55
C ALA A 106 4.45 -6.97 -2.89
N LEU A 107 5.53 -7.70 -2.59
CA LEU A 107 6.75 -7.14 -2.02
C LEU A 107 7.40 -6.10 -2.93
N GLU A 108 7.45 -6.36 -4.25
CA GLU A 108 7.94 -5.42 -5.24
C GLU A 108 7.13 -4.11 -5.21
N LEU A 109 5.79 -4.20 -5.29
CA LEU A 109 4.90 -3.04 -5.21
C LEU A 109 5.05 -2.25 -3.90
N LEU A 110 5.16 -2.94 -2.76
CA LEU A 110 5.36 -2.28 -1.47
C LEU A 110 6.71 -1.56 -1.42
N GLY A 111 7.75 -2.14 -2.00
CA GLY A 111 9.05 -1.50 -2.14
C GLY A 111 9.01 -0.24 -3.00
N GLU A 112 8.26 -0.26 -4.11
CA GLU A 112 8.04 0.93 -4.93
C GLU A 112 7.32 2.05 -4.17
N TYR A 113 6.27 1.70 -3.42
CA TYR A 113 5.55 2.67 -2.59
C TYR A 113 6.42 3.24 -1.47
N GLU A 114 7.25 2.42 -0.82
CA GLU A 114 8.18 2.90 0.21
C GLU A 114 9.19 3.87 -0.40
N ASN A 115 9.77 3.53 -1.55
CA ASN A 115 10.72 4.40 -2.25
C ASN A 115 10.09 5.74 -2.63
N ARG A 116 8.82 5.73 -3.08
CA ARG A 116 8.07 6.97 -3.34
C ARG A 116 7.84 7.77 -2.06
N ALA A 117 7.44 7.14 -0.97
CA ALA A 117 7.24 7.80 0.32
C ALA A 117 8.55 8.40 0.87
N ARG A 118 9.68 7.70 0.74
CA ARG A 118 11.01 8.18 1.17
C ARG A 118 11.44 9.46 0.46
N LYS A 119 11.10 9.64 -0.81
CA LYS A 119 11.40 10.88 -1.55
C LYS A 119 10.75 12.11 -0.88
N PHE A 120 9.60 11.95 -0.23
CA PHE A 120 8.97 13.04 0.54
C PHE A 120 9.68 13.34 1.87
N CYS A 121 10.38 12.35 2.45
CA CYS A 121 11.19 12.55 3.65
C CYS A 121 12.57 13.16 3.35
N GLY A 122 13.14 12.92 2.17
CA GLY A 122 14.51 13.34 1.81
C GLY A 122 14.61 14.56 0.88
N GLY A 123 13.50 15.06 0.33
CA GLY A 123 13.47 16.12 -0.69
C GLY A 123 13.32 17.56 -0.19
N ARG A 124 13.45 17.83 1.12
CA ARG A 124 13.45 19.19 1.68
C ARG A 124 14.77 19.45 2.40
N GLY A 125 15.79 19.79 1.60
CA GLY A 125 17.05 20.42 2.00
C GLY A 125 17.32 21.58 1.06
#